data_AF-A0A0M8SGE6-F1
#
_entry.id   AF-A0A0M8SGE6-F1
#
_cell.length_a   1.000
_cell.length_b   1.000
_cell.length_c   1.000
_cell.angle_alpha   90.00
_cell.angle_beta   90.00
_cell.angle_gamma   90.00
#
_symmetry.space_group_name_H-M   'P 1'
#
loop_
_entity.id
_entity.type
_entity.pdbx_description
1 polymer ?
#
loop_
_entity_poly.entity_id
_entity_poly.type
_entity_poly.pdbx_seq_one_letter_code
_entity_poly.pdbx_strand_id
1 'polypeptide(L)'
;MSDALATAITAAAGLGGALLGAVLPQRFNARERAAEAELADRRRSFEERREAYTAMNRASEQFHTLLKDALHRMRDSVYTEEDRTRLEESRREYRDRYAAAQMIVPLRIMEASRELNKVLAEVDAAAKRIDRGLARDGETAEHLLVEARRAEPRLVTMRTLMREDLGIRDE
;
A
#
# COMPACT_ATOMS: atom_id res chain seq x y z
N MET A 1 30.06 -63.26 -34.56
CA MET A 1 30.44 -62.43 -33.40
C MET A 1 30.18 -60.93 -33.61
N SER A 2 30.13 -60.42 -34.86
CA SER A 2 29.86 -58.99 -35.16
C SER A 2 28.39 -58.56 -34.97
N ASP A 3 27.42 -59.45 -35.24
CA ASP A 3 25.99 -59.11 -35.27
C ASP A 3 25.40 -58.87 -33.87
N ALA A 4 25.70 -59.75 -32.92
CA ALA A 4 25.22 -59.63 -31.53
C ALA A 4 25.74 -58.35 -30.85
N LEU A 5 26.96 -57.91 -31.22
CA LEU A 5 27.56 -56.69 -30.70
C LEU A 5 26.86 -55.44 -31.26
N ALA A 6 26.49 -55.45 -32.55
CA ALA A 6 25.73 -54.37 -33.19
C ALA A 6 24.30 -54.25 -32.62
N THR A 7 23.63 -55.37 -32.35
CA THR A 7 22.29 -55.39 -31.73
C THR A 7 22.34 -54.85 -30.29
N ALA A 8 23.34 -55.25 -29.50
CA ALA A 8 23.49 -54.78 -28.13
C ALA A 8 23.75 -53.26 -28.06
N ILE A 9 24.60 -52.72 -28.96
CA ILE A 9 24.88 -51.28 -29.03
C ILE A 9 23.62 -50.49 -29.43
N THR A 10 22.84 -50.99 -30.39
CA THR A 10 21.62 -50.32 -30.86
C THR A 10 20.54 -50.31 -29.77
N ALA A 11 20.37 -51.42 -29.02
CA ALA A 11 19.45 -51.49 -27.90
C ALA A 11 19.85 -50.54 -26.74
N ALA A 12 21.15 -50.47 -26.42
CA ALA A 12 21.68 -49.56 -25.40
C ALA A 12 21.50 -48.09 -25.80
N ALA A 13 21.73 -47.74 -27.07
CA ALA A 13 21.50 -46.40 -27.60
C ALA A 13 20.01 -46.00 -27.56
N GLY A 14 19.09 -46.93 -27.86
CA GLY A 14 17.65 -46.69 -27.78
C GLY A 14 17.15 -46.44 -26.35
N LEU A 15 17.62 -47.21 -25.37
CA LEU A 15 17.28 -47.02 -23.96
C LEU A 15 17.91 -45.74 -23.38
N GLY A 16 19.16 -45.44 -23.75
CA GLY A 16 19.82 -44.19 -23.37
C GLY A 16 19.12 -42.96 -23.94
N GLY A 17 18.74 -43.00 -25.22
CA GLY A 17 17.98 -41.94 -25.88
C GLY A 17 16.58 -41.72 -25.31
N ALA A 18 15.88 -42.79 -24.94
CA ALA A 18 14.55 -42.68 -24.32
C ALA A 18 14.59 -42.10 -22.90
N LEU A 19 15.57 -42.50 -22.08
CA LEU A 19 15.74 -41.97 -20.72
C LEU A 19 16.20 -40.51 -20.72
N LEU A 20 17.16 -40.14 -21.59
CA LEU A 20 17.56 -38.75 -21.79
C LEU A 20 16.40 -37.90 -22.36
N GLY A 21 15.65 -38.45 -23.31
CA GLY A 21 14.49 -37.82 -23.93
C GLY A 21 13.32 -37.58 -22.97
N ALA A 22 13.18 -38.37 -21.90
CA ALA A 22 12.13 -38.18 -20.89
C ALA A 22 12.54 -37.18 -19.79
N VAL A 23 13.82 -37.19 -19.36
CA VAL A 23 14.28 -36.41 -18.20
C VAL A 23 14.55 -34.93 -18.55
N LEU A 24 15.02 -34.65 -19.77
CA LEU A 24 15.31 -33.27 -20.21
C LEU A 24 14.03 -32.41 -20.29
N PRO A 25 12.95 -32.81 -20.99
CA PRO A 25 11.71 -32.04 -21.03
C PRO A 25 11.09 -31.86 -19.65
N GLN A 26 11.17 -32.86 -18.78
CA GLN A 26 10.63 -32.78 -17.42
C GLN A 26 11.35 -31.71 -16.58
N ARG A 27 12.67 -31.55 -16.72
CA ARG A 27 13.43 -30.49 -16.03
C ARG A 27 13.20 -29.09 -16.63
N PHE A 28 13.06 -28.99 -17.96
CA PHE A 28 12.71 -27.71 -18.59
C PHE A 28 11.30 -27.25 -18.18
N ASN A 29 10.32 -28.15 -18.24
CA ASN A 29 8.96 -27.88 -17.75
C ASN A 29 8.92 -27.48 -16.27
N ALA A 30 9.76 -28.09 -15.42
CA ALA A 30 9.83 -27.73 -14.00
C ALA A 30 10.41 -26.32 -13.79
N ARG A 31 11.44 -25.94 -14.56
CA ARG A 31 12.02 -24.58 -14.49
C ARG A 31 11.07 -23.52 -15.03
N GLU A 32 10.39 -23.82 -16.13
CA GLU A 32 9.39 -22.95 -16.73
C GLU A 32 8.24 -22.69 -15.75
N ARG A 33 7.66 -23.74 -15.15
CA ARG A 33 6.63 -23.60 -14.11
C ARG A 33 7.12 -22.81 -12.89
N ALA A 34 8.37 -22.99 -12.47
CA ALA A 34 8.94 -22.24 -11.36
C ALA A 34 9.08 -20.75 -11.70
N ALA A 35 9.55 -20.42 -12.90
CA ALA A 35 9.66 -19.05 -13.39
C ALA A 35 8.27 -18.39 -13.54
N GLU A 36 7.28 -19.12 -14.06
CA GLU A 36 5.89 -18.67 -14.14
C GLU A 36 5.31 -18.39 -12.74
N ALA A 37 5.54 -19.30 -11.77
CA ALA A 37 5.09 -19.11 -10.40
C ALA A 37 5.74 -17.89 -9.74
N GLU A 38 7.04 -17.68 -9.95
CA GLU A 38 7.76 -16.51 -9.44
C GLU A 38 7.25 -15.20 -10.06
N LEU A 39 6.99 -15.18 -11.37
CA LEU A 39 6.40 -14.03 -12.04
C LEU A 39 4.98 -13.75 -11.54
N ALA A 40 4.18 -14.79 -11.33
CA ALA A 40 2.83 -14.67 -10.78
C ALA A 40 2.84 -14.13 -9.34
N ASP A 41 3.79 -14.59 -8.51
CA ASP A 41 3.95 -14.11 -7.13
C ASP A 41 4.40 -12.64 -7.08
N ARG A 42 5.39 -12.28 -7.90
CA ARG A 42 5.82 -10.87 -8.05
C ARG A 42 4.68 -9.97 -8.50
N ARG A 43 3.88 -10.42 -9.46
CA ARG A 43 2.73 -9.67 -9.95
C ARG A 43 1.67 -9.50 -8.87
N ARG A 44 1.36 -10.56 -8.13
CA ARG A 44 0.42 -10.51 -7.00
C ARG A 44 0.90 -9.53 -5.92
N SER A 45 2.15 -9.64 -5.49
CA SER A 45 2.74 -8.72 -4.49
C SER A 45 2.73 -7.26 -4.96
N PHE A 46 2.96 -7.02 -6.26
CA PHE A 46 2.85 -5.68 -6.84
C PHE A 46 1.41 -5.17 -6.82
N GLU A 47 0.44 -5.99 -7.22
CA GLU A 47 -0.98 -5.63 -7.26
C GLU A 47 -1.52 -5.36 -5.84
N GLU A 48 -1.19 -6.19 -4.87
CA GLU A 48 -1.55 -6.02 -3.45
C GLU A 48 -0.98 -4.71 -2.87
N ARG A 49 0.30 -4.41 -3.12
CA ARG A 49 0.90 -3.13 -2.69
C ARG A 49 0.25 -1.94 -3.38
N ARG A 50 0.00 -2.03 -4.69
CA ARG A 50 -0.65 -0.95 -5.45
C ARG A 50 -2.05 -0.65 -4.91
N GLU A 51 -2.82 -1.68 -4.60
CA GLU A 51 -4.15 -1.55 -4.00
C GLU A 51 -4.06 -0.90 -2.61
N ALA A 52 -3.17 -1.40 -1.74
CA ALA A 52 -2.96 -0.84 -0.41
C ALA A 52 -2.54 0.63 -0.46
N TYR A 53 -1.62 1.01 -1.36
CA TYR A 53 -1.22 2.40 -1.57
C TYR A 53 -2.36 3.28 -2.06
N THR A 54 -3.14 2.79 -3.04
CA THR A 54 -4.27 3.55 -3.58
C THR A 54 -5.31 3.82 -2.49
N ALA A 55 -5.65 2.79 -1.72
CA ALA A 55 -6.60 2.88 -0.63
C ALA A 55 -6.12 3.84 0.48
N MET A 56 -4.88 3.67 0.96
CA MET A 56 -4.32 4.50 2.02
C MET A 56 -4.16 5.95 1.57
N ASN A 57 -3.66 6.20 0.36
CA ASN A 57 -3.53 7.56 -0.17
C ASN A 57 -4.91 8.24 -0.29
N ARG A 58 -5.91 7.57 -0.87
CA ARG A 58 -7.27 8.10 -0.99
C ARG A 58 -7.86 8.45 0.37
N ALA A 59 -7.81 7.53 1.33
CA ALA A 59 -8.41 7.73 2.65
C ALA A 59 -7.69 8.84 3.43
N SER A 60 -6.37 8.95 3.30
CA SER A 60 -5.58 10.01 3.93
C SER A 60 -5.93 11.40 3.38
N GLU A 61 -6.01 11.54 2.05
CA GLU A 61 -6.41 12.78 1.38
C GLU A 61 -7.84 13.19 1.74
N GLN A 62 -8.75 12.22 1.74
CA GLN A 62 -10.15 12.47 2.07
C GLN A 62 -10.30 12.92 3.53
N PHE A 63 -9.61 12.27 4.47
CA PHE A 63 -9.66 12.66 5.87
C PHE A 63 -9.02 14.03 6.09
N HIS A 64 -7.88 14.33 5.47
CA HIS A 64 -7.27 15.65 5.53
C HIS A 64 -8.18 16.76 4.99
N THR A 65 -8.82 16.51 3.84
CA THR A 65 -9.76 17.45 3.22
C THR A 65 -10.95 17.73 4.12
N LEU A 66 -11.62 16.68 4.61
CA LEU A 66 -12.78 16.82 5.49
C LEU A 66 -12.42 17.45 6.83
N LEU A 67 -11.21 17.21 7.33
CA LEU A 67 -10.72 17.86 8.55
C LEU A 67 -10.53 19.37 8.32
N LYS A 68 -9.95 19.79 7.19
CA LYS A 68 -9.84 21.21 6.83
C LYS A 68 -11.22 21.86 6.66
N ASP A 69 -12.14 21.19 5.99
CA ASP A 69 -13.52 21.66 5.79
C ASP A 69 -14.25 21.84 7.13
N ALA A 70 -14.12 20.87 8.04
CA ALA A 70 -14.68 20.94 9.38
C ALA A 70 -14.13 22.15 10.13
N LEU A 71 -12.81 22.38 10.10
CA LEU A 71 -12.19 23.54 10.74
C LEU A 71 -12.66 24.87 10.14
N HIS A 72 -12.83 24.95 8.82
CA HIS A 72 -13.42 26.13 8.17
C HIS A 72 -14.86 26.38 8.64
N ARG A 73 -15.68 25.33 8.73
CA ARG A 73 -17.06 25.45 9.22
C ARG A 73 -17.13 25.80 10.70
N MET A 74 -16.22 25.29 11.53
CA MET A 74 -16.11 25.65 12.95
C MET A 74 -15.75 27.12 13.11
N ARG A 75 -14.76 27.61 12.34
CA ARG A 75 -14.36 29.03 12.30
C ARG A 75 -15.55 29.92 11.99
N ASP A 76 -16.34 29.53 10.99
CA ASP A 76 -17.48 30.31 10.50
C ASP A 76 -18.76 30.08 11.35
N SER A 77 -18.66 29.30 12.44
CA SER A 77 -19.79 28.94 13.32
C SER A 77 -20.98 28.27 12.61
N VAL A 78 -20.70 27.53 11.53
CA VAL A 78 -21.68 26.77 10.72
C VAL A 78 -21.43 25.26 10.73
N TYR A 79 -20.64 24.76 11.69
CA TYR A 79 -20.35 23.33 11.83
C TYR A 79 -21.56 22.57 12.38
N THR A 80 -21.97 21.51 11.68
CA THR A 80 -23.20 20.77 11.95
C THR A 80 -22.96 19.33 12.43
N GLU A 81 -24.02 18.66 12.90
CA GLU A 81 -23.99 17.22 13.21
C GLU A 81 -23.67 16.35 11.98
N GLU A 82 -24.15 16.76 10.80
CA GLU A 82 -23.85 16.06 9.55
C GLU A 82 -22.35 16.15 9.23
N ASP A 83 -21.74 17.33 9.40
CA ASP A 83 -20.30 17.49 9.23
C ASP A 83 -19.50 16.62 10.20
N ARG A 84 -19.95 16.56 11.46
CA ARG A 84 -19.35 15.71 12.49
C ARG A 84 -19.41 14.24 12.11
N THR A 85 -20.56 13.77 11.65
CA THR A 85 -20.76 12.39 11.22
C THR A 85 -19.84 12.06 10.04
N ARG A 86 -19.82 12.92 9.02
CA ARG A 86 -18.99 12.75 7.81
C ARG A 86 -17.50 12.74 8.13
N LEU A 87 -17.04 13.62 9.03
CA LEU A 87 -15.64 13.64 9.47
C LEU A 87 -15.29 12.35 10.23
N GLU A 88 -16.15 11.89 11.13
CA GLU A 88 -15.92 10.64 11.88
C GLU A 88 -15.89 9.40 10.98
N GLU A 89 -16.75 9.34 9.96
CA GLU A 89 -16.73 8.28 8.95
C GLU A 89 -15.41 8.26 8.19
N SER A 90 -14.96 9.42 7.71
CA SER A 90 -13.68 9.51 7.00
C SER A 90 -12.49 9.14 7.88
N ARG A 91 -12.55 9.46 9.18
CA ARG A 91 -11.51 9.10 10.14
C ARG A 91 -11.48 7.58 10.39
N ARG A 92 -12.64 6.93 10.49
CA ARG A 92 -12.73 5.47 10.63
C ARG A 92 -12.17 4.78 9.39
N GLU A 93 -12.60 5.22 8.22
CA GLU A 93 -12.09 4.71 6.94
C GLU A 93 -10.57 4.84 6.84
N TYR A 94 -10.02 6.02 7.19
CA TYR A 94 -8.58 6.24 7.23
C TYR A 94 -7.86 5.25 8.16
N ARG A 95 -8.37 5.02 9.37
CA ARG A 95 -7.79 4.08 10.34
C ARG A 95 -7.83 2.64 9.84
N ASP A 96 -8.92 2.23 9.21
CA ASP A 96 -9.08 0.89 8.67
C ASP A 96 -8.10 0.65 7.52
N ARG A 97 -7.95 1.62 6.60
CA ARG A 97 -6.94 1.54 5.53
C ARG A 97 -5.51 1.56 6.05
N TYR A 98 -5.24 2.35 7.10
CA TYR A 98 -3.93 2.38 7.75
C TYR A 98 -3.59 1.02 8.38
N ALA A 99 -4.53 0.40 9.09
CA ALA A 99 -4.34 -0.92 9.70
C ALA A 99 -4.13 -2.01 8.64
N ALA A 100 -4.91 -2.01 7.55
CA ALA A 100 -4.72 -2.94 6.44
C ALA A 100 -3.35 -2.77 5.78
N ALA A 101 -2.92 -1.53 5.54
CA ALA A 101 -1.64 -1.23 4.90
C ALA A 101 -0.44 -1.74 5.73
N GLN A 102 -0.51 -1.74 7.07
CA GLN A 102 0.58 -2.23 7.93
C GLN A 102 1.00 -3.67 7.64
N MET A 103 0.10 -4.49 7.13
CA MET A 103 0.37 -5.90 6.84
C MET A 103 1.04 -6.12 5.48
N ILE A 104 1.04 -5.10 4.62
CA ILE A 104 1.38 -5.23 3.19
C ILE A 104 2.57 -4.33 2.83
N VAL A 105 2.61 -3.12 3.38
CA VAL A 105 3.51 -2.08 2.88
C VAL A 105 4.88 -2.10 3.58
N PRO A 106 5.97 -1.74 2.88
CA PRO A 106 7.29 -1.65 3.47
C PRO A 106 7.40 -0.61 4.59
N LEU A 107 8.33 -0.85 5.51
CA LEU A 107 8.51 -0.04 6.71
C LEU A 107 8.70 1.46 6.42
N ARG A 108 9.46 1.82 5.38
CA ARG A 108 9.68 3.24 4.99
C ARG A 108 8.37 3.98 4.64
N ILE A 109 7.42 3.29 4.02
CA ILE A 109 6.09 3.86 3.72
C ILE A 109 5.27 3.97 5.01
N MET A 110 5.37 2.97 5.89
CA MET A 110 4.73 3.02 7.20
C MET A 110 5.26 4.17 8.08
N GLU A 111 6.56 4.47 8.03
CA GLU A 111 7.15 5.60 8.77
C GLU A 111 6.61 6.93 8.27
N ALA A 112 6.59 7.15 6.95
CA ALA A 112 6.00 8.35 6.35
C ALA A 112 4.51 8.51 6.71
N SER A 113 3.75 7.41 6.64
CA SER A 113 2.34 7.37 7.03
C SER A 113 2.14 7.66 8.52
N ARG A 114 3.06 7.20 9.38
CA ARG A 114 3.02 7.46 10.83
C ARG A 114 3.26 8.93 11.15
N GLU A 115 4.17 9.60 10.43
CA GLU A 115 4.40 11.04 10.56
C GLU A 115 3.18 11.86 10.11
N LEU A 116 2.50 11.44 9.05
CA LEU A 116 1.23 12.02 8.64
C LEU A 116 0.14 11.82 9.71
N ASN A 117 0.01 10.59 10.22
CA ASN A 117 -0.99 10.23 11.23
C ASN A 117 -0.85 11.07 12.51
N LYS A 118 0.38 11.37 12.96
CA LYS A 118 0.62 12.23 14.13
C LYS A 118 -0.04 13.60 13.95
N VAL A 119 0.22 14.26 12.82
CA VAL A 119 -0.35 15.59 12.51
C VAL A 119 -1.87 15.51 12.44
N LEU A 120 -2.42 14.55 11.68
CA LEU A 120 -3.86 14.43 11.51
C LEU A 120 -4.57 14.10 12.83
N ALA A 121 -3.99 13.23 13.67
CA ALA A 121 -4.56 12.85 14.96
C ALA A 121 -4.53 14.01 15.96
N GLU A 122 -3.46 14.80 15.98
CA GLU A 122 -3.34 15.99 16.84
C GLU A 122 -4.40 17.05 16.48
N VAL A 123 -4.55 17.34 15.19
CA VAL A 123 -5.53 18.31 14.68
C VAL A 123 -6.96 17.79 14.90
N ASP A 124 -7.27 16.52 14.61
CA ASP A 124 -8.58 15.91 14.87
C ASP A 124 -8.96 15.98 16.35
N ALA A 125 -8.01 15.64 17.24
CA ALA A 125 -8.26 15.69 18.67
C ALA A 125 -8.54 17.12 19.15
N ALA A 126 -7.86 18.12 18.60
CA ALA A 126 -8.10 19.53 18.93
C ALA A 126 -9.42 20.05 18.34
N ALA A 127 -9.75 19.69 17.10
CA ALA A 127 -11.04 20.02 16.48
C ALA A 127 -12.21 19.50 17.32
N LYS A 128 -12.11 18.27 17.84
CA LYS A 128 -13.11 17.69 18.76
C LYS A 128 -13.23 18.41 20.09
N ARG A 129 -12.13 18.96 20.60
CA ARG A 129 -12.18 19.78 21.82
C ARG A 129 -12.91 21.08 21.56
N ILE A 130 -12.58 21.77 20.46
CA ILE A 130 -13.25 23.01 20.04
C ILE A 130 -14.75 22.78 19.87
N ASP A 131 -15.12 21.76 19.11
CA ASP A 131 -16.52 21.37 18.86
C ASP A 131 -17.33 21.15 20.14
N ARG A 132 -16.70 20.61 21.19
CA ARG A 132 -17.34 20.32 22.48
C ARG A 132 -17.29 21.49 23.47
N GLY A 133 -16.75 22.65 23.08
CA GLY A 133 -16.53 23.77 24.00
C GLY A 133 -15.44 23.51 25.05
N LEU A 134 -14.52 22.59 24.77
CA LEU A 134 -13.42 22.15 25.64
C LEU A 134 -12.04 22.53 25.08
N ALA A 135 -11.98 23.60 24.27
CA ALA A 135 -10.75 24.10 23.69
C ALA A 135 -9.74 24.48 24.79
N ARG A 136 -8.46 24.13 24.59
CA ARG A 136 -7.37 24.59 25.46
C ARG A 136 -6.98 26.02 25.10
N ASP A 137 -6.21 26.67 25.97
CA ASP A 137 -5.69 28.02 25.72
C ASP A 137 -4.95 28.08 24.38
N GLY A 138 -5.37 29.00 23.51
CA GLY A 138 -4.82 29.19 22.17
C GLY A 138 -5.31 28.21 21.09
N GLU A 139 -6.15 27.22 21.43
CA GLU A 139 -6.79 26.35 20.44
C GLU A 139 -7.98 27.07 19.79
N THR A 140 -7.77 27.59 18.58
CA THR A 140 -8.85 28.11 17.73
C THR A 140 -8.89 27.37 16.40
N ALA A 141 -10.02 27.44 15.70
CA ALA A 141 -10.17 26.81 14.39
C ALA A 141 -9.17 27.39 13.36
N GLU A 142 -8.88 28.70 13.43
CA GLU A 142 -7.89 29.38 12.60
C GLU A 142 -6.48 28.87 12.86
N HIS A 143 -6.10 28.70 14.13
CA HIS A 143 -4.81 28.13 14.50
C HIS A 143 -4.70 26.69 13.98
N LEU A 144 -5.72 25.86 14.19
CA LEU A 144 -5.73 24.48 13.69
C LEU A 144 -5.70 24.38 12.17
N LEU A 145 -6.23 25.35 11.42
CA LEU A 145 -6.07 25.39 9.96
C LEU A 145 -4.61 25.59 9.54
N VAL A 146 -3.82 26.33 10.31
CA VAL A 146 -2.37 26.45 10.10
C VAL A 146 -1.68 25.12 10.37
N GLU A 147 -2.04 24.46 11.47
CA GLU A 147 -1.48 23.16 11.84
C GLU A 147 -1.85 22.05 10.85
N ALA A 148 -3.08 22.04 10.35
CA ALA A 148 -3.56 21.09 9.34
C ALA A 148 -2.77 21.17 8.02
N ARG A 149 -2.21 22.33 7.68
CA ARG A 149 -1.34 22.47 6.49
C ARG A 149 -0.02 21.71 6.63
N ARG A 150 0.43 21.39 7.85
CA ARG A 150 1.64 20.58 8.07
C ARG A 150 1.49 19.13 7.57
N ALA A 151 0.26 18.69 7.29
CA ALA A 151 -0.01 17.38 6.68
C ALA A 151 0.30 17.36 5.17
N GLU A 152 0.21 18.49 4.46
CA GLU A 152 0.39 18.57 3.01
C GLU A 152 1.77 18.05 2.54
N PRO A 153 2.91 18.52 3.07
CA PRO A 153 4.23 17.97 2.68
C PRO A 153 4.39 16.49 3.07
N ARG A 154 3.69 16.02 4.10
CA ARG A 154 3.73 14.61 4.54
C ARG A 154 2.92 13.71 3.61
N LEU A 155 1.76 14.18 3.13
CA LEU A 155 0.98 13.51 2.09
C LEU A 155 1.81 13.35 0.81
N VAL A 156 2.49 14.42 0.38
CA VAL A 156 3.40 14.38 -0.77
C VAL A 156 4.52 13.36 -0.55
N THR A 157 5.22 13.45 0.58
CA THR A 157 6.32 12.51 0.92
C THR A 157 5.86 11.06 0.89
N MET A 158 4.73 10.75 1.53
CA MET A 158 4.16 9.41 1.54
C MET A 158 3.83 8.92 0.12
N ARG A 159 3.19 9.77 -0.70
CA ARG A 159 2.83 9.43 -2.08
C ARG A 159 4.06 9.21 -2.97
N THR A 160 5.10 10.02 -2.82
CA THR A 160 6.37 9.85 -3.54
C THR A 160 7.00 8.50 -3.21
N LEU A 161 7.10 8.16 -1.92
CA LEU A 161 7.65 6.87 -1.49
C LEU A 161 6.84 5.68 -2.00
N MET A 162 5.50 5.79 -2.04
CA MET A 162 4.63 4.77 -2.63
C MET A 162 4.90 4.58 -4.13
N ARG A 163 5.04 5.69 -4.88
CA ARG A 163 5.35 5.65 -6.32
C ARG A 163 6.71 5.00 -6.57
N GLU A 164 7.73 5.43 -5.83
CA GLU A 164 9.07 4.87 -5.93
C GLU A 164 9.10 3.36 -5.61
N ASP A 165 8.31 2.92 -4.63
CA ASP A 165 8.17 1.51 -4.28
C ASP A 165 7.53 0.67 -5.39
N LEU A 166 6.63 1.28 -6.17
CA LEU A 166 6.06 0.69 -7.38
C LEU A 166 6.96 0.84 -8.62
N GLY A 167 8.17 1.39 -8.47
CA GLY A 167 9.10 1.60 -9.57
C GLY A 167 8.79 2.83 -10.44
N ILE A 168 7.90 3.71 -9.99
CA ILE A 168 7.55 4.96 -10.68
C ILE A 168 8.39 6.08 -10.06
N ARG A 169 9.29 6.67 -10.84
CA ARG A 169 10.12 7.82 -10.44
C ARG A 169 9.86 8.97 -11.39
N ASP A 170 9.73 10.17 -10.84
CA ASP A 170 9.67 11.39 -11.64
C ASP A 170 11.13 11.79 -11.90
N GLU A 171 11.57 11.74 -13.17
CA GLU A 171 12.93 12.14 -13.60
C GLU A 171 13.17 13.65 -13.50
#